data_AF-A0A944DCK1-F1
#
_entry.id   AF-A0A944DCK1-F1
#
_cell.length_a   1.000
_cell.length_b   1.000
_cell.length_c   1.000
_cell.angle_alpha   90.00
_cell.angle_beta   90.00
_cell.angle_gamma   90.00
#
_symmetry.space_group_name_H-M   'P 1'
#
loop_
_entity.id
_entity.type
_entity.pdbx_description
1 polymer ?
#
loop_
_entity_poly.entity_id
_entity_poly.type
_entity_poly.pdbx_seq_one_letter_code
_entity_poly.pdbx_strand_id
1 'polypeptide(L)'
;TQSSYAVTVRITDGGGLTRDESFTLSVTDQNEAPSFVSSAVTGATEDTAYSYSITTTDPDAGATLTITAPTLPAWLTLTDNGDGTATLSGTPTNAEVGNHAVSLQVSDG
;
A
#
# COMPACT_ATOMS: atom_id res chain seq x y z
N THR A 1 -2.95 14.16 9.42
CA THR A 1 -4.34 14.12 9.91
C THR A 1 -4.40 14.71 11.31
N GLN A 2 -5.54 15.26 11.73
CA GLN A 2 -5.70 15.77 13.10
C GLN A 2 -6.25 14.64 13.98
N SER A 3 -5.39 14.08 14.83
CA SER A 3 -5.68 12.94 15.72
C SER A 3 -6.27 13.37 17.08
N SER A 4 -6.50 14.67 17.29
CA SER A 4 -7.12 15.16 18.50
C SER A 4 -7.95 16.42 18.27
N TYR A 5 -9.07 16.51 18.97
CA TYR A 5 -10.00 17.62 18.93
C TYR A 5 -10.23 18.14 20.34
N ALA A 6 -10.05 19.44 20.54
CA ALA A 6 -10.49 20.11 21.76
C ALA A 6 -12.00 20.34 21.66
N VAL A 7 -12.77 19.71 22.55
CA VAL A 7 -14.22 19.84 22.62
C VAL A 7 -14.57 20.67 23.84
N THR A 8 -15.39 21.70 23.65
CA THR A 8 -15.94 22.51 24.75
C THR A 8 -17.45 22.40 24.74
N VAL A 9 -18.03 21.94 25.84
CA VAL A 9 -19.47 21.89 26.07
C VAL A 9 -19.84 23.06 26.97
N ARG A 10 -20.74 23.92 26.48
CA ARG A 10 -21.31 25.04 27.24
C ARG A 10 -22.73 24.72 27.68
N ILE A 11 -22.99 24.77 28.97
CA ILE A 11 -24.34 24.80 29.52
C ILE A 11 -24.74 26.25 29.83
N THR A 12 -26.01 26.59 29.63
CA THR A 12 -26.61 27.90 29.97
C THR A 12 -27.89 27.67 30.74
N ASP A 13 -28.06 28.33 31.88
CA ASP A 13 -29.30 28.25 32.66
C ASP A 13 -30.39 29.22 32.14
N GLY A 14 -31.61 29.12 32.68
CA GLY A 14 -32.72 30.00 32.28
C GLY A 14 -32.53 31.48 32.65
N GLY A 15 -31.53 31.80 33.48
CA GLY A 15 -31.12 33.17 33.82
C GLY A 15 -30.00 33.72 32.94
N GLY A 16 -29.45 32.91 32.03
CA GLY A 16 -28.40 33.30 31.09
C GLY A 16 -26.97 33.13 31.61
N LEU A 17 -26.77 32.53 32.79
CA LEU A 17 -25.42 32.19 33.28
C LEU A 17 -24.92 30.93 32.57
N THR A 18 -23.62 30.92 32.23
CA THR A 18 -23.02 29.82 31.48
C THR A 18 -21.87 29.15 32.22
N ARG A 19 -21.66 27.85 31.97
CA ARG A 19 -20.46 27.12 32.40
C ARG A 19 -19.94 26.26 31.25
N ASP A 20 -18.63 26.28 31.07
CA ASP A 20 -17.92 25.48 30.07
C ASP A 20 -17.22 24.29 30.73
N GLU A 21 -17.22 23.16 30.02
CA GLU A 21 -16.39 22.00 30.30
C GLU A 21 -15.64 21.60 29.04
N SER A 22 -14.33 21.45 29.14
CA SER A 22 -13.48 21.09 28.02
C SER A 22 -12.83 19.74 28.23
N PHE A 23 -12.76 18.96 27.15
CA PHE A 23 -12.04 17.69 27.10
C PHE A 23 -11.40 17.49 25.73
N THR A 24 -10.46 16.56 25.67
CA THR A 24 -9.80 16.18 24.42
C THR A 24 -10.42 14.89 23.90
N LEU A 25 -10.91 14.90 22.67
CA LEU A 25 -11.31 13.70 21.94
C LEU A 25 -10.14 13.25 21.07
N SER A 26 -9.58 12.08 21.36
CA SER A 26 -8.54 11.46 20.52
C SER A 26 -9.16 10.55 19.47
N VAL A 27 -8.66 10.64 18.24
CA VAL A 27 -8.94 9.69 17.16
C VAL A 27 -7.66 8.93 16.87
N THR A 28 -7.72 7.61 16.93
CA THR A 28 -6.60 6.72 16.63
C THR A 28 -6.71 6.22 15.19
N ASP A 29 -5.57 6.11 14.54
CA ASP A 29 -5.43 5.41 13.25
C ASP A 29 -5.72 3.92 13.43
N GLN A 30 -6.24 3.28 12.39
CA GLN A 30 -6.30 1.84 12.27
C GLN A 30 -5.53 1.44 11.02
N ASN A 31 -4.78 0.34 11.09
CA ASN A 31 -3.99 -0.10 9.96
C ASN A 31 -4.90 -0.63 8.84
N GLU A 32 -4.72 -0.12 7.64
CA GLU A 32 -5.41 -0.49 6.42
C GLU A 32 -4.48 -1.25 5.45
N ALA A 33 -4.98 -2.31 4.83
CA ALA A 33 -4.14 -3.10 3.94
C ALA A 33 -3.69 -2.31 2.69
N PRO A 34 -2.44 -2.51 2.23
CA PRO A 34 -1.92 -1.88 1.02
C PRO A 34 -2.60 -2.42 -0.25
N SER A 35 -2.49 -1.66 -1.34
CA SER A 35 -3.02 -2.05 -2.65
C SER A 35 -2.04 -1.76 -3.80
N PHE A 36 -2.10 -2.58 -4.85
CA PHE A 36 -1.38 -2.32 -6.10
C PHE A 36 -2.11 -1.26 -6.92
N VAL A 37 -1.38 -0.28 -7.46
CA VAL A 37 -1.93 0.76 -8.34
C VAL A 37 -1.37 0.70 -9.77
N SER A 38 -0.33 -0.11 -9.97
CA SER A 38 0.25 -0.41 -11.28
C SER A 38 -0.60 -1.43 -12.04
N SER A 39 -0.57 -1.36 -13.37
CA SER A 39 -1.20 -2.36 -14.25
C SER A 39 -0.16 -3.38 -14.70
N ALA A 40 -0.44 -4.66 -14.49
CA ALA A 40 0.47 -5.74 -14.83
C ALA A 40 0.78 -5.79 -16.35
N VAL A 41 2.06 -5.95 -16.68
CA VAL A 41 2.48 -6.25 -18.05
C VAL A 41 2.41 -7.78 -18.23
N THR A 42 1.39 -8.26 -18.92
CA THR A 42 1.10 -9.71 -19.02
C THR A 42 1.73 -10.39 -20.23
N GLY A 43 2.50 -9.67 -21.05
CA GLY A 43 3.16 -10.17 -22.24
C GLY A 43 4.68 -10.07 -22.13
N ALA A 44 5.37 -11.12 -22.55
CA ALA A 44 6.81 -11.14 -22.74
C ALA A 44 7.11 -11.87 -24.06
N THR A 45 8.21 -11.48 -24.70
CA THR A 45 8.72 -12.13 -25.92
C THR A 45 9.99 -12.88 -25.53
N GLU A 46 10.09 -14.13 -25.93
CA GLU A 46 11.29 -14.94 -25.88
C GLU A 46 12.50 -14.19 -26.42
N ASP A 47 13.65 -14.39 -25.78
CA ASP A 47 14.93 -13.75 -26.06
C ASP A 47 14.90 -12.20 -25.98
N THR A 48 13.80 -11.62 -25.47
CA THR A 48 13.61 -10.18 -25.28
C THR A 48 13.49 -9.86 -23.79
N ALA A 49 14.21 -8.84 -23.35
CA ALA A 49 14.13 -8.38 -21.97
C ALA A 49 12.70 -7.91 -21.63
N TYR A 50 12.13 -8.50 -20.59
CA TYR A 50 10.88 -8.10 -19.96
C TYR A 50 11.16 -7.23 -18.74
N SER A 51 10.35 -6.19 -18.55
CA SER A 51 10.36 -5.38 -17.35
C SER A 51 8.94 -4.88 -17.04
N TYR A 52 8.59 -4.95 -15.76
CA TYR A 52 7.34 -4.43 -15.21
C TYR A 52 7.65 -3.66 -13.91
N SER A 53 7.39 -2.36 -13.94
CA SER A 53 7.47 -1.49 -12.77
C SER A 53 6.20 -1.58 -11.94
N ILE A 54 6.35 -2.04 -10.70
CA ILE A 54 5.28 -2.21 -9.73
C ILE A 54 5.25 -0.99 -8.82
N THR A 55 4.05 -0.47 -8.59
CA THR A 55 3.77 0.59 -7.61
C THR A 55 2.57 0.18 -6.77
N THR A 56 2.66 0.43 -5.47
CA THR A 56 1.59 0.22 -4.49
C THR A 56 1.23 1.54 -3.79
N THR A 57 0.16 1.53 -3.02
CA THR A 57 -0.24 2.62 -2.13
C THR A 57 -0.79 2.04 -0.84
N ASP A 58 -0.69 2.84 0.21
CA ASP A 58 -1.25 2.54 1.52
C ASP A 58 -1.91 3.81 2.10
N PRO A 59 -3.12 3.73 2.68
CA PRO A 59 -3.72 4.85 3.39
C PRO A 59 -2.91 5.33 4.61
N ASP A 60 -2.16 4.42 5.23
CA ASP A 60 -1.37 4.67 6.44
C ASP A 60 -0.08 5.44 6.12
N ALA A 61 -0.07 6.70 6.54
CA ALA A 61 1.06 7.59 6.26
C ALA A 61 2.34 7.10 6.95
N GLY A 62 3.35 6.75 6.14
CA GLY A 62 4.64 6.29 6.65
C GLY A 62 4.74 4.77 6.82
N ALA A 63 3.72 4.00 6.38
CA ALA A 63 3.82 2.55 6.27
C ALA A 63 5.01 2.15 5.39
N THR A 64 5.77 1.15 5.84
CA THR A 64 6.86 0.55 5.05
C THR A 64 6.28 -0.63 4.29
N LEU A 65 6.27 -0.54 2.96
CA LEU A 65 5.65 -1.55 2.12
C LEU A 65 6.70 -2.48 1.53
N THR A 66 6.52 -3.77 1.78
CA THR A 66 7.37 -4.86 1.25
C THR A 66 6.62 -5.61 0.17
N ILE A 67 7.26 -5.84 -0.97
CA ILE A 67 6.66 -6.56 -2.10
C ILE A 67 7.35 -7.92 -2.26
N THR A 68 6.56 -8.99 -2.35
CA THR A 68 7.05 -10.36 -2.52
C THR A 68 6.35 -11.05 -3.70
N ALA A 69 6.94 -12.15 -4.19
CA ALA A 69 6.38 -12.96 -5.26
C ALA A 69 6.23 -14.43 -4.83
N PRO A 70 5.12 -14.81 -4.15
CA PRO A 70 4.86 -16.19 -3.75
C PRO A 70 4.84 -17.20 -4.90
N THR A 71 4.56 -16.76 -6.13
CA THR A 71 4.66 -17.57 -7.34
C THR A 71 5.40 -16.77 -8.38
N LEU A 72 6.57 -17.28 -8.76
CA LEU A 72 7.44 -16.63 -9.73
C LEU A 72 8.12 -17.67 -10.63
N PRO A 73 7.99 -17.56 -11.96
CA PRO A 73 8.75 -18.35 -12.91
C PRO A 73 10.25 -18.11 -12.73
N ALA A 74 11.07 -19.14 -12.93
CA ALA A 74 12.52 -19.06 -12.70
C ALA A 74 13.25 -18.03 -13.59
N TRP A 75 12.67 -17.67 -14.74
CA TRP A 75 13.21 -16.66 -15.65
C TRP A 75 12.94 -15.22 -15.19
N LEU A 76 12.09 -15.03 -14.18
CA LEU A 76 11.78 -13.72 -13.60
C LEU A 76 12.48 -13.52 -12.26
N THR A 77 12.83 -12.27 -11.99
CA THR A 77 13.34 -11.79 -10.71
C THR A 77 12.51 -10.60 -10.26
N LEU A 78 12.07 -10.63 -9.00
CA LEU A 78 11.49 -9.46 -8.32
C LEU A 78 12.60 -8.76 -7.53
N THR A 79 12.79 -7.47 -7.82
CA THR A 79 13.63 -6.58 -7.03
C THR A 79 12.72 -5.59 -6.30
N ASP A 80 12.55 -5.79 -5.00
CA ASP A 80 11.83 -4.86 -4.12
C ASP A 80 12.74 -3.68 -3.74
N ASN A 81 12.21 -2.47 -3.79
CA ASN A 81 12.94 -1.26 -3.40
C ASN A 81 12.69 -0.87 -1.93
N GLY A 82 11.73 -1.52 -1.26
CA GLY A 82 11.41 -1.26 0.15
C GLY A 82 10.65 0.04 0.42
N ASP A 83 10.12 0.67 -0.63
CA ASP A 83 9.37 1.93 -0.60
C ASP A 83 7.98 1.80 -1.23
N GLY A 84 7.45 0.57 -1.34
CA GLY A 84 6.21 0.29 -2.06
C GLY A 84 6.36 0.26 -3.59
N THR A 85 7.59 0.30 -4.08
CA THR A 85 7.90 0.05 -5.49
C THR A 85 8.78 -1.17 -5.66
N ALA A 86 8.61 -1.87 -6.79
CA ALA A 86 9.45 -2.99 -7.16
C ALA A 86 9.59 -3.07 -8.68
N THR A 87 10.60 -3.82 -9.14
CA THR A 87 10.75 -4.17 -10.55
C THR A 87 10.70 -5.68 -10.71
N LEU A 88 9.79 -6.16 -11.55
CA LEU A 88 9.77 -7.54 -12.03
C LEU A 88 10.45 -7.59 -13.39
N SER A 89 11.53 -8.35 -13.52
CA SER A 89 12.34 -8.37 -14.75
C SER A 89 12.93 -9.73 -15.06
N GLY A 90 13.26 -9.96 -16.32
CA GLY A 90 13.84 -11.21 -16.79
C GLY A 90 13.89 -11.29 -18.31
N THR A 91 14.46 -12.37 -18.83
CA THR A 91 14.44 -12.67 -20.27
C THR A 91 14.01 -14.12 -20.43
N PRO A 92 12.78 -14.39 -20.90
CA PRO A 92 12.35 -15.77 -21.15
C PRO A 92 13.14 -16.33 -22.33
N THR A 93 13.48 -17.62 -22.30
CA THR A 93 14.04 -18.32 -23.46
C THR A 93 12.91 -19.01 -24.23
N ASN A 94 13.25 -19.69 -25.32
CA ASN A 94 12.29 -20.52 -26.05
C ASN A 94 11.64 -21.62 -25.17
N ALA A 95 12.28 -22.07 -24.09
CA ALA A 95 11.70 -23.06 -23.17
C ALA A 95 10.53 -22.50 -22.33
N GLU A 96 10.46 -21.18 -22.21
CA GLU A 96 9.43 -20.46 -21.45
C GLU A 96 8.29 -19.97 -22.35
N VAL A 97 8.21 -20.37 -23.62
CA VAL A 97 7.07 -20.02 -24.48
C VAL A 97 5.81 -20.71 -23.94
N GLY A 98 4.81 -19.89 -23.55
CA GLY A 98 3.55 -20.35 -22.99
C GLY A 98 3.07 -19.49 -21.84
N ASN A 99 2.05 -19.97 -21.13
CA ASN A 99 1.50 -19.26 -19.98
C ASN A 99 2.28 -19.60 -18.72
N HIS A 100 2.60 -18.57 -17.93
CA HIS A 100 3.25 -18.70 -16.63
C HIS A 100 2.39 -18.03 -15.56
N ALA A 101 2.20 -18.72 -14.43
CA ALA A 101 1.56 -18.11 -13.28
C ALA A 101 2.53 -17.15 -12.58
N VAL A 102 2.03 -15.97 -12.21
CA VAL A 102 2.75 -14.99 -11.39
C VAL A 102 1.78 -14.53 -10.29
N SER A 103 2.24 -14.55 -9.05
CA SER A 103 1.51 -14.01 -7.91
C SER A 103 2.41 -13.04 -7.17
N LEU A 104 1.95 -11.80 -7.00
CA LEU A 104 2.61 -10.76 -6.24
C LEU A 104 1.80 -10.46 -4.97
N GLN A 105 2.50 -10.10 -3.91
CA GLN A 105 1.89 -9.69 -2.64
C GLN A 105 2.60 -8.44 -2.13
N VAL A 106 1.83 -7.50 -1.58
CA VAL A 106 2.34 -6.36 -0.82
C VAL A 106 1.89 -6.48 0.63
N SER A 107 2.77 -6.13 1.57
CA SER A 107 2.54 -6.14 3.02
C SER A 107 3.10 -4.88 3.65
N ASP A 108 2.44 -4.39 4.68
CA ASP A 108 2.73 -3.19 5.48
C ASP A 108 3.31 -3.50 6.88
N GLY A 109 3.14 -4.74 7.39
CA GLY A 109 3.81 -5.22 8.60
C GLY A 109 3.13 -6.39 9.30
#